data_AF-A0A419B1Q5-F1
#
_entry.id   AF-A0A419B1Q5-F1
#
_cell.length_a   1.000
_cell.length_b   1.000
_cell.length_c   1.000
_cell.angle_alpha   90.00
_cell.angle_beta   90.00
_cell.angle_gamma   90.00
#
_symmetry.space_group_name_H-M   'P 1'
#
loop_
_entity.id
_entity.type
_entity.pdbx_description
1 polymer ?
#
loop_
_entity_poly.entity_id
_entity_poly.type
_entity_poly.pdbx_seq_one_letter_code
_entity_poly.pdbx_strand_id
1 'polypeptide(L)'
;MSDIYIIDKGVQSGPFDQTHTQKELEDYLNKNRHANMKQALNDVTSGKGKATGSYIYEGYPVLHASSGNDQKSVSIFFYETMDGDYLIAMGMHETSTTYQLTDFGQKSGDFKFGKTISL
;
A
#
# COMPACT_ATOMS: atom_id res chain seq x y z
N MET A 1 -6.22 -15.04 9.49
CA MET A 1 -5.97 -13.73 8.85
C MET A 1 -4.50 -13.45 9.02
N SER A 2 -3.85 -12.91 8.00
CA SER A 2 -2.46 -12.46 8.09
C SER A 2 -2.38 -11.29 9.06
N ASP A 3 -1.32 -11.20 9.86
CA ASP A 3 -1.00 -10.00 10.60
C ASP A 3 -0.56 -8.91 9.61
N ILE A 4 -0.95 -7.67 9.87
CA ILE A 4 -0.67 -6.56 8.96
C ILE A 4 0.18 -5.51 9.67
N TYR A 5 1.24 -5.07 9.00
CA TYR A 5 2.16 -4.06 9.48
C TYR A 5 2.15 -2.86 8.53
N ILE A 6 2.21 -1.65 9.10
CA ILE A 6 2.34 -0.41 8.32
C ILE A 6 3.70 0.19 8.62
N ILE A 7 4.50 0.41 7.58
CA ILE A 7 5.80 1.08 7.68
C ILE A 7 5.67 2.47 7.05
N ASP A 8 5.59 3.52 7.85
CA ASP A 8 5.63 4.91 7.37
C ASP A 8 6.94 5.57 7.81
N LYS A 9 7.66 6.17 6.87
CA LYS A 9 8.92 6.88 7.15
C LYS A 9 9.94 6.06 7.97
N GLY A 10 9.94 4.74 7.79
CA GLY A 10 10.79 3.79 8.53
C GLY A 10 10.33 3.46 9.96
N VAL A 11 9.12 3.87 10.36
CA VAL A 11 8.50 3.48 11.63
C VAL A 11 7.46 2.41 11.35
N GLN A 12 7.62 1.25 11.96
CA GLN A 12 6.68 0.13 11.86
C GLN A 12 5.63 0.21 12.97
N SER A 13 4.36 0.07 12.58
CA SER A 13 3.21 -0.12 13.47
C SER A 13 2.58 -1.49 13.21
N GLY A 14 1.94 -2.06 14.24
CA GLY A 14 1.32 -3.39 14.20
C GLY A 14 2.01 -4.41 15.13
N PRO A 15 1.65 -5.70 15.05
CA PRO A 15 0.70 -6.29 14.10
C PRO A 15 -0.74 -5.82 14.33
N PHE A 16 -1.48 -5.65 13.23
CA PHE A 16 -2.91 -5.33 13.23
C PHE A 16 -3.71 -6.39 12.50
N ASP A 17 -4.95 -6.58 12.90
CA ASP A 17 -5.93 -7.23 12.03
C ASP A 17 -6.37 -6.29 10.90
N GLN A 18 -7.13 -6.82 9.94
CA GLN A 18 -7.61 -6.05 8.81
C GLN A 18 -8.53 -4.89 9.21
N THR A 19 -9.35 -5.04 10.26
CA THR A 19 -10.28 -3.99 10.69
C THR A 19 -9.55 -2.83 11.34
N HIS A 20 -8.53 -3.11 12.15
CA HIS A 20 -7.64 -2.10 12.73
C HIS A 20 -6.83 -1.41 11.64
N THR A 21 -6.25 -2.17 10.71
CA THR A 21 -5.51 -1.60 9.56
C THR A 21 -6.38 -0.65 8.74
N GLN A 22 -7.64 -0.99 8.48
CA GLN A 22 -8.56 -0.08 7.78
C GLN A 22 -8.70 1.25 8.52
N LYS A 23 -8.84 1.23 9.85
CA LYS A 23 -8.96 2.47 10.65
C LYS A 23 -7.68 3.31 10.56
N GLU A 24 -6.52 2.68 10.70
CA GLU A 24 -5.23 3.37 10.57
C GLU A 24 -5.07 4.00 9.19
N LEU A 25 -5.46 3.29 8.12
CA LEU A 25 -5.36 3.79 6.74
C LEU A 25 -6.38 4.90 6.41
N GLU A 26 -7.54 4.92 7.09
CA GLU A 26 -8.54 5.98 6.91
C GLU A 26 -7.99 7.36 7.33
N ASP A 27 -7.08 7.44 8.31
CA ASP A 27 -6.50 8.70 8.78
C ASP A 27 -5.54 9.34 7.75
N TYR A 28 -5.05 8.57 6.78
CA TYR A 28 -4.23 9.09 5.67
C TYR A 28 -5.08 9.61 4.49
N LEU A 29 -6.40 9.38 4.52
CA LEU A 29 -7.24 9.50 3.34
C LEU A 29 -8.43 10.42 3.55
N ASN A 30 -8.92 10.97 2.44
CA ASN A 30 -10.23 11.58 2.41
C ASN A 30 -11.32 10.50 2.38
N LYS A 31 -12.48 10.79 3.02
CA LYS A 31 -13.62 9.86 3.13
C LYS A 31 -14.09 9.26 1.81
N ASN A 32 -13.95 9.99 0.71
CA ASN A 32 -14.36 9.53 -0.63
C ASN A 32 -13.46 8.42 -1.22
N ARG A 33 -12.30 8.13 -0.59
CA ARG A 33 -11.37 7.07 -1.00
C ARG A 33 -11.42 5.83 -0.09
N HIS A 34 -12.13 5.88 1.04
CA HIS A 34 -12.16 4.79 2.03
C HIS A 34 -12.67 3.48 1.44
N ALA A 35 -13.72 3.51 0.62
CA ALA A 35 -14.27 2.31 0.00
C ALA A 35 -13.23 1.61 -0.91
N ASN A 36 -12.47 2.38 -1.68
CA ASN A 36 -11.43 1.85 -2.56
C ASN A 36 -10.21 1.39 -1.77
N MET A 37 -9.85 2.08 -0.68
CA MET A 37 -8.82 1.59 0.24
C MET A 37 -9.18 0.22 0.82
N LYS A 38 -10.44 0.04 1.28
CA LYS A 38 -10.90 -1.24 1.83
C LYS A 38 -10.84 -2.36 0.79
N GLN A 39 -11.20 -2.07 -0.46
CA GLN A 39 -11.08 -3.04 -1.55
C GLN A 39 -9.62 -3.38 -1.88
N ALA A 40 -8.74 -2.38 -1.98
CA ALA A 40 -7.32 -2.62 -2.19
C ALA A 40 -6.72 -3.47 -1.05
N LEU A 41 -7.08 -3.17 0.20
CA LEU A 41 -6.66 -3.96 1.35
C LEU A 41 -7.25 -5.37 1.36
N ASN A 42 -8.48 -5.57 0.91
CA ASN A 42 -9.04 -6.92 0.73
C ASN A 42 -8.18 -7.73 -0.25
N ASP A 43 -7.71 -7.11 -1.34
CA ASP A 43 -6.84 -7.78 -2.31
C ASP A 43 -5.47 -8.11 -1.72
N VAL A 44 -4.90 -7.24 -0.86
CA VAL A 44 -3.71 -7.57 -0.05
C VAL A 44 -3.96 -8.83 0.77
N THR A 45 -4.94 -8.79 1.68
CA THR A 45 -5.17 -9.89 2.65
C THR A 45 -5.72 -11.17 2.03
N SER A 46 -6.18 -11.12 0.77
CA SER A 46 -6.64 -12.29 0.01
C SER A 46 -5.55 -12.88 -0.88
N GLY A 47 -4.30 -12.38 -0.82
CA GLY A 47 -3.20 -12.85 -1.66
C GLY A 47 -3.39 -12.53 -3.15
N LYS A 48 -4.10 -11.44 -3.47
CA LYS A 48 -4.37 -10.98 -4.85
C LYS A 48 -3.47 -9.84 -5.28
N GLY A 49 -2.41 -9.55 -4.52
CA GLY A 49 -1.37 -8.61 -4.91
C GLY A 49 -0.73 -8.98 -6.25
N LYS A 50 -0.38 -7.96 -7.03
CA LYS A 50 0.29 -8.11 -8.32
C LYS A 50 1.75 -7.70 -8.19
N ALA A 51 2.66 -8.52 -8.73
CA ALA A 51 4.07 -8.21 -8.74
C ALA A 51 4.36 -6.86 -9.40
N THR A 52 5.20 -6.04 -8.78
CA THR A 52 5.64 -4.75 -9.34
C THR A 52 6.84 -4.90 -10.29
N GLY A 53 7.20 -6.13 -10.67
CA GLY A 53 8.38 -6.39 -11.50
C GLY A 53 9.68 -6.26 -10.71
N SER A 54 10.51 -5.26 -11.03
CA SER A 54 11.87 -5.13 -10.48
C SER A 54 11.95 -4.41 -9.13
N TYR A 55 10.85 -3.86 -8.60
CA TYR A 55 10.92 -3.15 -7.31
C TYR A 55 11.10 -4.14 -6.16
N ILE A 56 12.05 -3.78 -5.30
CA ILE A 56 12.42 -4.53 -4.11
C ILE A 56 12.46 -3.56 -2.94
N TYR A 57 12.01 -4.00 -1.77
CA TYR A 57 12.13 -3.26 -0.52
C TYR A 57 12.78 -4.14 0.54
N GLU A 58 13.91 -3.69 1.08
CA GLU A 58 14.71 -4.45 2.06
C GLU A 58 15.02 -5.91 1.67
N GLY A 59 15.19 -6.15 0.37
CA GLY A 59 15.47 -7.49 -0.17
C GLY A 59 14.24 -8.32 -0.54
N TYR A 60 13.03 -7.82 -0.24
CA TYR A 60 11.77 -8.49 -0.57
C TYR A 60 11.17 -7.97 -1.87
N PRO A 61 10.69 -8.86 -2.78
CA PRO A 61 9.91 -8.45 -3.94
C PRO A 61 8.64 -7.71 -3.51
N VAL A 62 8.38 -6.57 -4.15
CA VAL A 62 7.19 -5.78 -3.85
C VAL A 62 6.00 -6.22 -4.71
N LEU A 63 4.84 -6.20 -4.08
CA LEU A 63 3.53 -6.37 -4.68
C LEU A 63 2.76 -5.04 -4.61
N HIS A 64 1.76 -4.89 -5.46
CA HIS A 64 0.80 -3.81 -5.36
C HIS A 64 -0.63 -4.33 -5.48
N ALA A 65 -1.55 -3.68 -4.77
CA ALA A 65 -2.98 -3.86 -4.89
C ALA A 65 -3.63 -2.49 -5.07
N SER A 66 -4.57 -2.37 -6.01
CA SER A 66 -5.18 -1.09 -6.33
C SER A 66 -6.67 -1.23 -6.60
N SER A 67 -7.46 -0.26 -6.13
CA SER A 67 -8.89 -0.16 -6.47
C SER A 67 -9.30 1.27 -6.78
N GLY A 68 -10.38 1.41 -7.54
CA GLY A 68 -10.93 2.68 -8.00
C GLY A 68 -10.31 3.17 -9.30
N ASN A 69 -10.75 4.36 -9.70
CA ASN A 69 -10.27 5.08 -10.89
C ASN A 69 -10.06 6.56 -10.56
N ASP A 70 -9.24 7.21 -11.37
CA ASP A 70 -8.96 8.65 -11.31
C ASP A 70 -8.60 9.10 -9.88
N GLN A 71 -9.14 10.25 -9.45
CA GLN A 71 -8.91 10.87 -8.14
C GLN A 71 -9.43 10.07 -6.94
N LYS A 72 -10.18 8.98 -7.17
CA LYS A 72 -10.70 8.13 -6.09
C LYS A 72 -9.86 6.86 -5.90
N SER A 73 -8.88 6.64 -6.77
CA SER A 73 -8.05 5.44 -6.72
C SER A 73 -7.21 5.37 -5.44
N VAL A 74 -6.96 4.15 -5.00
CA VAL A 74 -6.03 3.83 -3.91
C VAL A 74 -5.15 2.69 -4.39
N SER A 75 -3.84 2.85 -4.25
CA SER A 75 -2.85 1.83 -4.55
C SER A 75 -1.97 1.62 -3.32
N ILE A 76 -1.90 0.38 -2.87
CA ILE A 76 -1.11 -0.07 -1.72
C ILE A 76 0.07 -0.87 -2.25
N PHE A 77 1.28 -0.51 -1.83
CA PHE A 77 2.51 -1.24 -2.10
C PHE A 77 2.95 -1.97 -0.84
N PHE A 78 3.27 -3.25 -0.97
CA PHE A 78 3.54 -4.11 0.17
C PHE A 78 4.45 -5.28 -0.20
N TYR A 79 5.05 -5.93 0.81
CA TYR A 79 5.67 -7.23 0.65
C TYR A 79 5.05 -8.22 1.66
N GLU A 80 5.11 -9.49 1.33
CA GLU A 80 4.59 -10.57 2.16
C GLU A 80 5.75 -11.37 2.76
N THR A 81 5.58 -11.81 4.01
CA THR A 81 6.50 -12.72 4.70
C THR A 81 5.71 -13.84 5.37
N MET A 82 6.39 -14.78 6.01
CA MET A 82 5.70 -15.78 6.85
C MET A 82 5.01 -15.15 8.07
N ASP A 83 5.46 -13.96 8.50
CA ASP A 83 4.96 -13.27 9.69
C ASP A 83 3.79 -12.32 9.40
N GLY A 84 3.55 -11.99 8.13
CA GLY A 84 2.47 -11.08 7.76
C GLY A 84 2.70 -10.26 6.50
N ASP A 85 1.75 -9.34 6.26
CA ASP A 85 1.74 -8.38 5.15
C ASP A 85 2.28 -7.02 5.61
N TYR A 86 3.27 -6.49 4.90
CA TYR A 86 3.95 -5.25 5.29
C TYR A 86 3.68 -4.15 4.26
N LEU A 87 2.81 -3.20 4.60
CA LEU A 87 2.48 -2.06 3.77
C LEU A 87 3.56 -0.99 3.88
N ILE A 88 4.18 -0.65 2.74
CA ILE A 88 5.35 0.24 2.69
C ILE A 88 5.07 1.57 2.01
N ALA A 89 4.02 1.67 1.20
CA ALA A 89 3.55 2.94 0.67
C ALA A 89 2.08 2.85 0.25
N MET A 90 1.43 4.01 0.21
CA MET A 90 0.08 4.14 -0.34
C MET A 90 -0.06 5.45 -1.12
N GLY A 91 -0.84 5.40 -2.18
CA GLY A 91 -1.03 6.53 -3.06
C GLY A 91 -2.19 6.39 -4.02
N MET A 92 -2.14 7.21 -5.08
CA MET A 92 -3.13 7.26 -6.14
C MET A 92 -2.60 6.61 -7.43
N HIS A 93 -3.51 6.04 -8.19
CA HIS A 93 -3.30 5.59 -9.56
C HIS A 93 -3.58 6.78 -10.50
N GLU A 94 -2.53 7.31 -11.14
CA GLU A 94 -2.64 8.47 -12.04
C GLU A 94 -2.98 8.04 -13.48
N THR A 95 -2.34 6.98 -13.95
CA THR A 95 -2.55 6.39 -15.29
C THR A 95 -2.42 4.88 -15.18
N SER A 96 -2.77 4.12 -16.22
CA SER A 96 -2.71 2.65 -16.21
C SER A 96 -1.41 2.04 -15.67
N THR A 97 -0.28 2.74 -15.81
CA THR A 97 1.06 2.28 -15.42
C THR A 97 1.77 3.22 -14.44
N THR A 98 1.09 4.25 -13.94
CA THR A 98 1.73 5.30 -13.13
C THR A 98 0.98 5.53 -11.83
N TYR A 99 1.73 5.55 -10.73
CA TYR A 99 1.21 5.62 -9.37
C TYR A 99 1.97 6.69 -8.57
N GLN A 100 1.26 7.61 -7.93
CA GLN A 100 1.86 8.66 -7.13
C GLN A 100 1.68 8.37 -5.63
N LEU A 101 2.76 8.30 -4.87
CA LEU A 101 2.75 7.98 -3.43
C LEU A 101 2.36 9.19 -2.58
N THR A 102 1.07 9.50 -2.55
CA THR A 102 0.53 10.73 -1.93
C THR A 102 0.05 10.57 -0.50
N ASP A 103 -0.17 9.35 -0.02
CA ASP A 103 -0.86 9.11 1.26
C ASP A 103 0.13 8.78 2.37
N PHE A 104 1.02 7.81 2.15
CA PHE A 104 2.21 7.61 2.99
C PHE A 104 3.32 6.89 2.22
N GLY A 105 4.54 6.89 2.78
CA GLY A 105 5.68 6.24 2.17
C GLY A 105 6.99 6.46 2.94
N GLN A 106 8.10 6.09 2.31
CA GLN A 106 9.40 6.08 2.97
C GLN A 106 10.09 7.44 2.92
N LYS A 107 11.11 7.61 3.78
CA LYS A 107 11.96 8.82 3.78
C LYS A 107 12.83 8.92 2.52
N SER A 108 13.20 7.78 1.94
CA SER A 108 14.10 7.66 0.78
C SER A 108 13.81 6.39 -0.03
N GLY A 109 14.50 6.20 -1.15
CA GLY A 109 14.36 5.02 -2.00
C GLY A 109 13.23 5.10 -3.03
N ASP A 110 12.82 3.94 -3.55
CA ASP A 110 11.80 3.85 -4.60
C ASP A 110 10.38 4.08 -4.09
N PHE A 111 10.15 3.79 -2.83
CA PHE A 111 8.86 4.00 -2.16
C PHE A 111 8.81 5.29 -1.35
N LYS A 112 9.64 6.29 -1.71
CA LYS A 112 9.68 7.58 -1.02
C LYS A 112 8.34 8.31 -1.13
N PHE A 113 7.84 8.88 -0.05
CA PHE A 113 6.65 9.73 -0.08
C PHE A 113 6.78 10.87 -1.13
N GLY A 114 5.74 11.06 -1.93
CA GLY A 114 5.67 12.01 -3.05
C GLY A 114 6.35 11.53 -4.33
N LYS A 115 6.95 10.34 -4.35
CA LYS A 115 7.56 9.76 -5.57
C LYS A 115 6.48 9.15 -6.48
N THR A 116 6.75 9.17 -7.77
CA THR A 116 5.98 8.44 -8.77
C THR A 116 6.64 7.08 -9.04
N ILE A 117 5.83 6.02 -9.01
CA ILE A 117 6.20 4.66 -9.39
C ILE A 117 5.59 4.37 -10.76
N SER A 118 6.39 3.73 -11.63
CA SER A 118 5.93 3.22 -12.92
C SER A 118 6.03 1.70 -12.95
N LEU A 119 4.93 1.03 -13.30
CA LEU A 119 4.80 -0.44 -13.39
C LEU A 119 4.56 -0.90 -14.83
#